data_AF-A0A382XN92-F1
#
_entry.id   AF-A0A382XN92-F1
#
_cell.length_a   1.000
_cell.length_b   1.000
_cell.length_c   1.000
_cell.angle_alpha   90.00
_cell.angle_beta   90.00
_cell.angle_gamma   90.00
#
_symmetry.space_group_name_H-M   'P 1'
#
loop_
_entity.id
_entity.type
_entity.pdbx_description
1 polymer ?
#
loop_
_entity_poly.entity_id
_entity_poly.type
_entity_poly.pdbx_seq_one_letter_code
_entity_poly.pdbx_strand_id
1 'polypeptide(L)'
;YALGLMADRTPAWREVYTEILDEIAERSITYWAAVDWLSQFGHDPDRKNYPEEWKGTLIPEEFWGHYDAPGWTANGVAPWGLQPDPIGADGNLFFKGWLNLTQALHTYVSGKDKWASSFDLAGVNRAKFEWTQHQLVDHLYETWTKTPMGPHCENTKAWPFCLSAAGLGLKMYDNIFDKGAHSAYKSWLDYTKDKYYGFDKKGTLQWVTMYYDALKNHHHKIPPAHALAIAFYAKPQAPEFAELLYREGVRFLKWDDPNEPISGQIGLA
;
A
#
# COMPACT_ATOMS: atom_id res chain seq x y z
N TYR A 1 -1.93 -2.35 -13.59
CA TYR A 1 -2.18 -1.05 -14.28
C TYR A 1 -2.04 -1.12 -15.79
N ALA A 2 -0.85 -1.47 -16.33
CA ALA A 2 -0.60 -1.45 -17.76
C ALA A 2 -1.61 -2.26 -18.58
N LEU A 3 -2.03 -3.43 -18.10
CA LEU A 3 -3.01 -4.29 -18.79
C LEU A 3 -4.36 -3.59 -19.02
N GLY A 4 -4.85 -2.79 -18.05
CA GLY A 4 -6.06 -1.98 -18.24
C GLY A 4 -5.89 -0.91 -19.33
N LEU A 5 -4.75 -0.19 -19.32
CA LEU A 5 -4.44 0.81 -20.34
C LEU A 5 -4.29 0.18 -21.73
N MET A 6 -3.62 -0.98 -21.82
CA MET A 6 -3.47 -1.71 -23.07
C MET A 6 -4.84 -2.21 -23.57
N ALA A 7 -5.71 -2.69 -22.69
CA ALA A 7 -7.06 -3.12 -23.05
C ALA A 7 -7.92 -2.02 -23.68
N ASP A 8 -7.68 -0.75 -23.35
CA ASP A 8 -8.33 0.41 -23.97
C ASP A 8 -7.68 0.82 -25.30
N ARG A 9 -6.34 0.70 -25.40
CA ARG A 9 -5.58 1.11 -26.59
C ARG A 9 -5.61 0.09 -27.72
N THR A 10 -5.64 -1.19 -27.36
CA THR A 10 -5.61 -2.32 -28.29
C THR A 10 -6.73 -3.31 -27.94
N PRO A 11 -8.01 -2.92 -28.13
CA PRO A 11 -9.15 -3.72 -27.70
C PRO A 11 -9.25 -5.09 -28.38
N ALA A 12 -8.59 -5.27 -29.54
CA ALA A 12 -8.51 -6.55 -30.25
C ALA A 12 -7.66 -7.61 -29.55
N TRP A 13 -6.97 -7.27 -28.45
CA TRP A 13 -6.12 -8.17 -27.65
C TRP A 13 -6.63 -8.36 -26.21
N ARG A 14 -7.88 -7.96 -25.94
CA ARG A 14 -8.45 -8.00 -24.57
C ARG A 14 -8.51 -9.40 -23.99
N GLU A 15 -8.70 -10.41 -24.82
CA GLU A 15 -8.64 -11.82 -24.45
C GLU A 15 -7.25 -12.21 -23.91
N VAL A 16 -6.18 -11.77 -24.57
CA VAL A 16 -4.80 -12.00 -24.10
C VAL A 16 -4.53 -11.25 -22.80
N TYR A 17 -4.98 -9.99 -22.69
CA TYR A 17 -4.82 -9.23 -21.44
C TYR A 17 -5.64 -9.81 -20.29
N THR A 18 -6.80 -10.39 -20.60
CA THR A 18 -7.63 -11.11 -19.63
C THR A 18 -6.88 -12.33 -19.10
N GLU A 19 -6.32 -13.17 -19.98
CA GLU A 19 -5.55 -14.36 -19.58
C GLU A 19 -4.36 -13.99 -18.69
N ILE A 20 -3.61 -12.94 -19.04
CA ILE A 20 -2.51 -12.46 -18.19
C ILE A 20 -3.00 -12.01 -16.82
N LEU A 21 -4.10 -11.25 -16.75
CA LEU A 21 -4.67 -10.81 -15.47
C LEU A 21 -5.19 -11.99 -14.65
N ASP A 22 -5.73 -13.01 -15.32
CA ASP A 22 -6.24 -14.20 -14.67
C ASP A 22 -5.11 -14.98 -13.99
N GLU A 23 -4.03 -15.25 -14.71
CA GLU A 23 -2.83 -15.92 -14.18
C GLU A 23 -2.19 -15.13 -13.03
N ILE A 24 -2.13 -13.80 -13.13
CA ILE A 24 -1.62 -12.95 -12.04
C ILE A 24 -2.53 -13.07 -10.81
N ALA A 25 -3.85 -13.00 -10.98
CA ALA A 25 -4.80 -13.10 -9.87
C ALA A 25 -4.80 -14.50 -9.23
N GLU A 26 -4.77 -15.57 -10.04
CA GLU A 26 -4.65 -16.96 -9.56
C GLU A 26 -3.33 -17.19 -8.81
N ARG A 27 -2.22 -16.64 -9.30
CA ARG A 27 -0.95 -16.73 -8.58
C ARG A 27 -0.98 -15.94 -7.27
N SER A 28 -1.72 -14.83 -7.24
CA SER A 28 -1.82 -13.93 -6.09
C SER A 28 -2.58 -14.52 -4.89
N ILE A 29 -3.36 -15.59 -5.08
CA ILE A 29 -4.03 -16.29 -3.98
C ILE A 29 -3.21 -17.47 -3.40
N THR A 30 -2.03 -17.73 -3.96
CA THR A 30 -1.13 -18.81 -3.52
C THR A 30 -0.08 -18.34 -2.52
N TYR A 31 0.55 -19.30 -1.83
CA TYR A 31 1.54 -19.06 -0.77
C TYR A 31 2.59 -17.99 -1.10
N TRP A 32 3.13 -18.02 -2.32
CA TRP A 32 4.24 -17.15 -2.72
C TRP A 32 3.86 -15.67 -2.80
N ALA A 33 2.59 -15.35 -3.02
CA ALA A 33 2.14 -13.96 -3.09
C ALA A 33 2.01 -13.31 -1.71
N ALA A 34 1.85 -14.12 -0.65
CA ALA A 34 1.76 -13.67 0.74
C ALA A 34 2.92 -14.25 1.58
N VAL A 35 4.04 -14.63 0.96
CA VAL A 35 5.12 -15.39 1.62
C VAL A 35 5.63 -14.69 2.87
N ASP A 36 5.80 -13.37 2.82
CA ASP A 36 6.30 -12.60 3.95
C ASP A 36 5.35 -12.72 5.16
N TRP A 37 4.05 -12.53 4.96
CA TRP A 37 3.05 -12.71 6.02
C TRP A 37 2.96 -14.15 6.54
N LEU A 38 3.24 -15.12 5.67
CA LEU A 38 3.15 -16.55 5.95
C LEU A 38 4.46 -17.17 6.50
N SER A 39 5.53 -16.39 6.66
CA SER A 39 6.83 -16.90 7.09
C SER A 39 7.57 -16.00 8.08
N GLN A 40 7.38 -14.69 8.02
CA GLN A 40 8.07 -13.72 8.88
C GLN A 40 7.30 -13.54 10.19
N PHE A 41 7.38 -14.58 11.03
CA PHE A 41 6.68 -14.61 12.29
C PHE A 41 7.44 -13.95 13.43
N GLY A 42 6.70 -13.22 14.28
CA GLY A 42 7.26 -12.49 15.40
C GLY A 42 8.18 -11.36 14.94
N HIS A 43 8.94 -10.82 15.87
CA HIS A 43 9.90 -9.78 15.52
C HIS A 43 11.04 -10.30 14.65
N ASP A 44 11.60 -9.41 13.84
CA ASP A 44 12.75 -9.70 12.98
C ASP A 44 13.92 -10.18 13.84
N PRO A 45 14.51 -11.36 13.52
CA PRO A 45 15.66 -11.88 14.23
C PRO A 45 16.93 -11.01 14.05
N ASP A 46 17.02 -10.25 12.96
CA ASP A 46 18.19 -9.47 12.57
C ASP A 46 18.18 -8.03 13.08
N ARG A 47 17.22 -7.65 13.94
CA ARG A 47 17.10 -6.26 14.49
C ARG A 47 18.38 -5.67 15.07
N LYS A 48 19.28 -6.52 15.59
CA LYS A 48 20.55 -6.11 16.19
C LYS A 48 21.71 -6.03 15.19
N ASN A 49 21.51 -6.52 13.97
CA ASN A 49 22.54 -6.76 12.96
C ASN A 49 22.27 -5.98 11.66
N TYR A 50 21.32 -5.05 11.65
CA TYR A 50 21.05 -4.23 10.47
C TYR A 50 22.27 -3.37 10.08
N PRO A 51 22.44 -3.05 8.79
CA PRO A 51 23.50 -2.15 8.33
C PRO A 51 23.39 -0.78 9.01
N GLU A 52 24.50 -0.24 9.55
CA GLU A 52 24.49 1.03 10.30
C GLU A 52 23.94 2.20 9.47
N GLU A 53 24.03 2.12 8.14
CA GLU A 53 23.45 3.10 7.20
C GLU A 53 21.93 3.23 7.31
N TRP A 54 21.24 2.23 7.89
CA TRP A 54 19.79 2.25 8.10
C TRP A 54 19.39 3.06 9.33
N LYS A 55 20.32 3.37 10.22
CA LYS A 55 20.06 4.11 11.44
C LYS A 55 19.79 5.57 11.13
N GLY A 56 18.65 6.08 11.61
CA GLY A 56 18.15 7.43 11.31
C GLY A 56 17.51 7.56 9.92
N THR A 57 17.78 6.66 8.98
CA THR A 57 17.27 6.73 7.60
C THR A 57 16.05 5.83 7.39
N LEU A 58 16.18 4.53 7.62
CA LEU A 58 15.11 3.53 7.48
C LEU A 58 14.49 3.19 8.85
N ILE A 59 15.33 3.20 9.88
CA ILE A 59 14.99 2.87 11.25
C ILE A 59 15.24 4.10 12.11
N PRO A 60 14.27 4.57 12.92
CA PRO A 60 14.46 5.71 13.78
C PRO A 60 15.58 5.43 14.77
N GLU A 61 16.49 6.39 14.94
CA GLU A 61 17.68 6.21 15.78
C GLU A 61 17.31 5.83 17.22
N GLU A 62 16.22 6.37 17.74
CA GLU A 62 15.70 6.08 19.08
C GLU A 62 15.21 4.63 19.26
N PHE A 63 15.01 3.88 18.16
CA PHE A 63 14.52 2.51 18.19
C PHE A 63 15.54 1.48 17.67
N TRP A 64 16.75 1.93 17.34
CA TRP A 64 17.82 1.09 16.81
C TRP A 64 18.07 -0.17 17.66
N GLY A 65 18.28 -1.32 17.02
CA GLY A 65 18.53 -2.60 17.71
C GLY A 65 17.28 -3.34 18.23
N HIS A 66 16.13 -2.67 18.28
CA HIS A 66 14.88 -3.19 18.87
C HIS A 66 13.65 -3.00 17.99
N TYR A 67 13.84 -2.59 16.73
CA TYR A 67 12.76 -2.27 15.82
C TYR A 67 12.79 -3.10 14.55
N ASP A 68 11.66 -3.70 14.18
CA ASP A 68 11.56 -4.46 12.94
C ASP A 68 11.72 -3.50 11.75
N ALA A 69 12.63 -3.82 10.83
CA ALA A 69 12.85 -3.03 9.64
C ALA A 69 11.59 -3.00 8.75
N PRO A 70 11.39 -1.90 8.00
CA PRO A 70 10.51 -1.90 6.84
C PRO A 70 10.66 -3.14 5.96
N GLY A 71 9.53 -3.74 5.56
CA GLY A 71 9.51 -4.99 4.80
C GLY A 71 9.44 -6.27 5.65
N TRP A 72 9.70 -6.21 6.96
CA TRP A 72 9.45 -7.34 7.86
C TRP A 72 8.03 -7.29 8.43
N THR A 73 7.16 -8.22 8.03
CA THR A 73 5.72 -8.18 8.34
C THR A 73 5.38 -8.37 9.81
N ALA A 74 6.23 -9.05 10.57
CA ALA A 74 6.06 -9.31 11.99
C ALA A 74 4.73 -9.99 12.39
N ASN A 75 4.19 -10.89 11.57
CA ASN A 75 2.95 -11.61 11.90
C ASN A 75 3.13 -12.43 13.19
N GLY A 76 2.29 -12.26 14.21
CA GLY A 76 2.50 -12.91 15.52
C GLY A 76 2.87 -12.00 16.67
N VAL A 77 3.30 -10.76 16.41
CA VAL A 77 3.64 -9.82 17.48
C VAL A 77 2.40 -9.29 18.19
N ALA A 78 2.55 -8.91 19.47
CA ALA A 78 1.49 -8.27 20.23
C ALA A 78 1.18 -6.87 19.66
N PRO A 79 -0.09 -6.42 19.72
CA PRO A 79 -1.25 -7.08 20.33
C PRO A 79 -2.01 -8.06 19.42
N TRP A 80 -1.65 -8.19 18.14
CA TRP A 80 -2.43 -8.92 17.15
C TRP A 80 -2.33 -10.44 17.25
N GLY A 81 -1.18 -10.94 17.74
CA GLY A 81 -0.90 -12.37 17.74
C GLY A 81 -0.76 -12.93 16.31
N LEU A 82 -0.73 -14.25 16.18
CA LEU A 82 -0.55 -14.91 14.88
C LEU A 82 -1.87 -14.86 14.10
N GLN A 83 -1.87 -14.22 12.94
CA GLN A 83 -3.01 -14.12 12.04
C GLN A 83 -2.80 -15.04 10.83
N PRO A 84 -3.44 -16.22 10.79
CA PRO A 84 -3.13 -17.25 9.80
C PRO A 84 -3.68 -16.97 8.40
N ASP A 85 -4.66 -16.07 8.29
CA ASP A 85 -5.33 -15.66 7.06
C ASP A 85 -4.73 -14.34 6.54
N PRO A 86 -4.04 -14.33 5.38
CA PRO A 86 -3.48 -13.10 4.82
C PRO A 86 -4.49 -12.03 4.40
N ILE A 87 -5.74 -12.39 4.03
CA ILE A 87 -6.80 -11.40 3.76
C ILE A 87 -7.42 -10.96 5.08
N GLY A 88 -7.80 -11.93 5.93
CA GLY A 88 -8.48 -11.71 7.20
C GLY A 88 -7.64 -11.00 8.28
N ALA A 89 -6.33 -10.92 8.10
CA ALA A 89 -5.43 -10.17 8.98
C ALA A 89 -5.82 -8.69 9.10
N ASP A 90 -5.54 -8.13 10.28
CA ASP A 90 -5.65 -6.68 10.52
C ASP A 90 -4.67 -5.91 9.62
N GLY A 91 -3.46 -6.48 9.49
CA GLY A 91 -2.39 -5.96 8.65
C GLY A 91 -2.42 -6.47 7.22
N ASN A 92 -1.22 -6.67 6.67
CA ASN A 92 -0.97 -7.15 5.31
C ASN A 92 -1.61 -6.30 4.22
N LEU A 93 -1.82 -5.00 4.49
CA LEU A 93 -2.65 -4.12 3.66
C LEU A 93 -2.26 -4.11 2.18
N PHE A 94 -0.97 -4.02 1.89
CA PHE A 94 -0.51 -3.92 0.51
C PHE A 94 -0.91 -5.15 -0.31
N PHE A 95 -0.77 -6.35 0.26
CA PHE A 95 -1.21 -7.60 -0.36
C PHE A 95 -2.71 -7.59 -0.67
N LYS A 96 -3.57 -7.37 0.33
CA LYS A 96 -5.03 -7.40 0.14
C LYS A 96 -5.52 -6.28 -0.80
N GLY A 97 -4.90 -5.10 -0.73
CA GLY A 97 -5.17 -3.99 -1.64
C GLY A 97 -4.77 -4.30 -3.09
N TRP A 98 -3.62 -4.91 -3.29
CA TRP A 98 -3.14 -5.30 -4.62
C TRP A 98 -3.95 -6.45 -5.23
N LEU A 99 -4.33 -7.45 -4.41
CA LEU A 99 -5.20 -8.53 -4.82
C LEU A 99 -6.55 -7.99 -5.31
N ASN A 100 -7.18 -7.11 -4.53
CA ASN A 100 -8.43 -6.44 -4.93
C ASN A 100 -8.28 -5.72 -6.27
N LEU A 101 -7.25 -4.89 -6.39
CA LEU A 101 -7.02 -4.11 -7.60
C LEU A 101 -6.82 -5.02 -8.82
N THR A 102 -6.08 -6.12 -8.66
CA THR A 102 -5.83 -7.08 -9.74
C THR A 102 -7.12 -7.76 -10.17
N GLN A 103 -7.93 -8.23 -9.22
CA GLN A 103 -9.23 -8.86 -9.49
C GLN A 103 -10.21 -7.86 -10.13
N ALA A 104 -10.23 -6.61 -9.67
CA ALA A 104 -11.01 -5.54 -10.28
C ALA A 104 -10.54 -5.25 -11.73
N LEU A 105 -9.23 -5.15 -11.96
CA LEU A 105 -8.68 -5.00 -13.32
C LEU A 105 -9.06 -6.18 -14.22
N HIS A 106 -9.04 -7.41 -13.70
CA HIS A 106 -9.52 -8.59 -14.42
C HIS A 106 -10.98 -8.40 -14.86
N THR A 107 -11.88 -8.02 -13.95
CA THR A 107 -13.30 -7.79 -14.29
C THR A 107 -13.46 -6.66 -15.31
N TYR A 108 -12.71 -5.56 -15.16
CA TYR A 108 -12.73 -4.45 -16.10
C TYR A 108 -12.28 -4.84 -17.51
N VAL A 109 -11.23 -5.65 -17.64
CA VAL A 109 -10.69 -6.08 -18.94
C VAL A 109 -11.53 -7.19 -19.57
N SER A 110 -11.96 -8.16 -18.78
CA SER A 110 -12.68 -9.34 -19.26
C SER A 110 -14.19 -9.12 -19.42
N GLY A 111 -14.76 -8.16 -18.69
CA GLY A 111 -16.21 -8.01 -18.52
C GLY A 111 -16.85 -9.10 -17.65
N LYS A 112 -16.05 -9.96 -17.00
CA LYS A 112 -16.52 -11.11 -16.23
C LYS A 112 -16.16 -10.96 -14.75
N ASP A 113 -17.18 -11.06 -13.91
CA ASP A 113 -17.02 -11.11 -12.47
C ASP A 113 -16.65 -12.52 -11.98
N LYS A 114 -15.45 -12.98 -12.35
CA LYS A 114 -14.93 -14.31 -11.98
C LYS A 114 -14.82 -14.46 -10.46
N TRP A 115 -14.37 -13.41 -9.79
CA TRP A 115 -13.98 -13.42 -8.37
C TRP A 115 -15.16 -13.15 -7.40
N ALA A 116 -16.39 -13.03 -7.93
CA ALA A 116 -17.60 -13.20 -7.15
C ALA A 116 -17.81 -14.64 -6.68
N SER A 117 -17.27 -15.62 -7.41
CA SER A 117 -17.18 -17.00 -6.94
C SER A 117 -16.05 -17.14 -5.93
N SER A 118 -16.22 -18.05 -4.97
CA SER A 118 -15.22 -18.23 -3.94
C SER A 118 -13.91 -18.82 -4.46
N PHE A 119 -12.81 -18.42 -3.82
CA PHE A 119 -11.47 -18.92 -4.08
C PHE A 119 -10.77 -19.28 -2.76
N ASP A 120 -9.84 -20.24 -2.84
CA ASP A 120 -9.02 -20.67 -1.71
C ASP A 120 -7.75 -19.82 -1.63
N LEU A 121 -7.64 -18.99 -0.59
CA LEU A 121 -6.41 -18.29 -0.24
C LEU A 121 -5.50 -19.20 0.58
N ALA A 122 -4.21 -19.24 0.22
CA ALA A 122 -3.19 -19.91 1.03
C ALA A 122 -2.96 -19.22 2.38
N GLY A 123 -3.00 -20.01 3.45
CA GLY A 123 -2.77 -19.57 4.83
C GLY A 123 -1.59 -20.25 5.51
N VAL A 124 -1.35 -19.87 6.77
CA VAL A 124 -0.29 -20.45 7.60
C VAL A 124 -0.50 -21.95 7.76
N ASN A 125 0.60 -22.72 7.78
CA ASN A 125 0.58 -24.19 7.94
C ASN A 125 -0.28 -24.91 6.88
N ARG A 126 -0.28 -24.43 5.63
CA ARG A 126 -1.08 -24.97 4.52
C ARG A 126 -2.59 -24.89 4.75
N ALA A 127 -3.03 -24.04 5.68
CA ALA A 127 -4.45 -23.72 5.79
C ALA A 127 -4.95 -23.08 4.50
N LYS A 128 -6.26 -23.16 4.29
CA LYS A 128 -6.96 -22.48 3.21
C LYS A 128 -8.10 -21.66 3.80
N PHE A 129 -8.25 -20.44 3.30
CA PHE A 129 -9.32 -19.53 3.70
C PHE A 129 -10.14 -19.19 2.47
N GLU A 130 -11.45 -19.41 2.55
CA GLU A 130 -12.36 -19.16 1.44
C GLU A 130 -12.79 -17.69 1.44
N TRP A 131 -12.58 -17.02 0.31
CA TRP A 131 -12.93 -15.62 0.11
C TRP A 131 -13.58 -15.40 -1.25
N THR A 132 -14.37 -14.34 -1.35
CA THR A 132 -14.75 -13.68 -2.60
C THR A 132 -14.10 -12.30 -2.65
N GLN A 133 -14.00 -11.70 -3.84
CA GLN A 133 -13.51 -10.31 -3.95
C GLN A 133 -14.40 -9.34 -3.16
N HIS A 134 -15.73 -9.56 -3.17
CA HIS A 134 -16.67 -8.71 -2.45
C HIS A 134 -16.44 -8.74 -0.94
N GLN A 135 -16.25 -9.94 -0.36
CA GLN A 135 -15.91 -10.08 1.06
C GLN A 135 -14.56 -9.45 1.40
N LEU A 136 -13.55 -9.60 0.54
CA LEU A 136 -12.26 -8.94 0.70
C LEU A 136 -12.43 -7.42 0.79
N VAL A 137 -13.28 -6.83 -0.06
CA VAL A 137 -13.51 -5.38 -0.09
C VAL A 137 -14.27 -4.90 1.13
N ASP A 138 -15.27 -5.66 1.58
CA ASP A 138 -15.99 -5.36 2.83
C ASP A 138 -15.02 -5.38 4.02
N HIS A 139 -14.12 -6.37 4.08
CA HIS A 139 -13.07 -6.44 5.11
C HIS A 139 -12.11 -5.24 5.05
N LEU A 140 -11.66 -4.84 3.86
CA LEU A 140 -10.84 -3.64 3.67
C LEU A 140 -11.53 -2.37 4.19
N TYR A 141 -12.80 -2.19 3.84
CA TYR A 141 -13.61 -1.05 4.28
C TYR A 141 -13.76 -1.03 5.80
N GLU A 142 -14.12 -2.16 6.40
CA GLU A 142 -14.25 -2.30 7.85
C GLU A 142 -12.94 -2.04 8.59
N THR A 143 -11.82 -2.57 8.09
CA THR A 143 -10.52 -2.37 8.73
C THR A 143 -10.19 -0.87 8.78
N TRP A 144 -10.37 -0.17 7.65
CA TRP A 144 -10.10 1.27 7.58
C TRP A 144 -10.96 2.10 8.53
N THR A 145 -12.26 1.80 8.58
CA THR A 145 -13.19 2.55 9.45
C THR A 145 -12.88 2.38 10.94
N LYS A 146 -12.24 1.27 11.33
CA LYS A 146 -11.78 1.01 12.71
C LYS A 146 -10.40 1.61 13.00
N THR A 147 -9.64 2.02 11.97
CA THR A 147 -8.28 2.55 12.10
C THR A 147 -8.16 3.94 11.46
N PRO A 148 -8.41 5.04 12.20
CA PRO A 148 -8.37 6.40 11.63
C PRO A 148 -7.03 6.79 11.02
N MET A 149 -5.92 6.30 11.59
CA MET A 149 -4.57 6.50 11.05
C MET A 149 -4.28 5.61 9.84
N GLY A 150 -5.17 4.69 9.50
CA GLY A 150 -5.04 3.75 8.39
C GLY A 150 -4.62 2.34 8.84
N PRO A 151 -5.06 1.29 8.12
CA PRO A 151 -4.60 -0.07 8.35
C PRO A 151 -3.09 -0.18 8.13
N HIS A 152 -2.46 -1.09 8.86
CA HIS A 152 -1.02 -1.30 8.78
C HIS A 152 -0.67 -2.29 7.66
N CYS A 153 0.52 -2.14 7.08
CA CYS A 153 1.04 -3.05 6.06
C CYS A 153 1.73 -4.22 6.75
N GLU A 154 2.88 -3.96 7.36
CA GLU A 154 3.47 -4.80 8.40
C GLU A 154 2.79 -4.53 9.73
N ASN A 155 2.79 -5.51 10.63
CA ASN A 155 2.37 -5.25 12.00
C ASN A 155 3.16 -4.06 12.56
N THR A 156 2.45 -3.18 13.27
CA THR A 156 2.87 -1.85 13.77
C THR A 156 2.87 -0.69 12.76
N LYS A 157 3.12 -0.91 11.46
CA LYS A 157 3.45 0.18 10.52
C LYS A 157 2.37 0.46 9.48
N ALA A 158 1.79 1.65 9.50
CA ALA A 158 0.89 2.16 8.47
C ALA A 158 1.66 3.04 7.48
N TRP A 159 1.61 2.68 6.20
CA TRP A 159 2.38 3.34 5.15
C TRP A 159 1.46 4.13 4.23
N PRO A 160 1.60 5.46 4.09
CA PRO A 160 0.79 6.22 3.14
C PRO A 160 0.93 5.70 1.70
N PHE A 161 2.09 5.15 1.33
CA PHE A 161 2.25 4.43 0.06
C PHE A 161 1.28 3.24 -0.08
N CYS A 162 1.26 2.32 0.89
CA CYS A 162 0.39 1.15 0.87
C CYS A 162 -1.09 1.53 0.99
N LEU A 163 -1.40 2.53 1.81
CA LEU A 163 -2.74 3.08 2.00
C LEU A 163 -3.28 3.67 0.68
N SER A 164 -2.48 4.46 -0.02
CA SER A 164 -2.85 5.00 -1.33
C SER A 164 -2.99 3.90 -2.40
N ALA A 165 -2.12 2.89 -2.40
CA ALA A 165 -2.23 1.77 -3.34
C ALA A 165 -3.50 0.93 -3.11
N ALA A 166 -3.79 0.56 -1.86
CA ALA A 166 -4.98 -0.20 -1.51
C ALA A 166 -6.27 0.62 -1.70
N GLY A 167 -6.23 1.93 -1.41
CA GLY A 167 -7.30 2.86 -1.76
C GLY A 167 -7.61 2.86 -3.25
N LEU A 168 -6.59 2.77 -4.12
CA LEU A 168 -6.79 2.70 -5.56
C LEU A 168 -7.53 1.42 -5.97
N GLY A 169 -7.24 0.30 -5.28
CA GLY A 169 -8.01 -0.93 -5.42
C GLY A 169 -9.49 -0.72 -5.10
N LEU A 170 -9.80 -0.07 -3.97
CA LEU A 170 -11.18 0.27 -3.59
C LEU A 170 -11.85 1.20 -4.63
N LYS A 171 -11.13 2.20 -5.13
CA LYS A 171 -11.65 3.09 -6.19
C LYS A 171 -11.97 2.32 -7.48
N MET A 172 -11.09 1.41 -7.87
CA MET A 172 -11.29 0.59 -9.07
C MET A 172 -12.48 -0.33 -8.90
N TYR A 173 -12.61 -0.97 -7.75
CA TYR A 173 -13.77 -1.80 -7.41
C TYR A 173 -15.09 -1.02 -7.48
N ASP A 174 -15.16 0.15 -6.84
CA ASP A 174 -16.35 1.01 -6.87
C ASP A 174 -16.74 1.40 -8.30
N ASN A 175 -15.76 1.69 -9.17
CA ASN A 175 -16.03 2.06 -10.56
C ASN A 175 -16.62 0.90 -11.39
N ILE A 176 -16.37 -0.35 -11.01
CA ILE A 176 -16.87 -1.54 -11.73
C ILE A 176 -18.24 -1.95 -11.21
N PHE A 177 -18.41 -1.93 -9.88
CA PHE A 177 -19.54 -2.57 -9.21
C PHE A 177 -20.56 -1.57 -8.61
N ASP A 178 -20.37 -0.27 -8.83
CA ASP A 178 -21.21 0.81 -8.31
C ASP A 178 -21.42 0.71 -6.79
N LYS A 179 -20.29 0.68 -6.07
CA LYS A 179 -20.22 0.59 -4.60
C LYS A 179 -19.59 1.86 -4.01
N GLY A 180 -19.54 1.94 -2.68
CA GLY A 180 -19.02 3.09 -1.94
C GLY A 180 -17.81 2.78 -1.06
N ALA A 181 -17.07 1.70 -1.32
CA ALA A 181 -15.98 1.26 -0.45
C ALA A 181 -14.78 2.23 -0.46
N HIS A 182 -14.57 2.98 -1.54
CA HIS A 182 -13.52 4.01 -1.63
C HIS A 182 -13.69 5.15 -0.62
N SER A 183 -14.90 5.35 -0.09
CA SER A 183 -15.14 6.37 0.95
C SER A 183 -14.29 6.16 2.21
N ALA A 184 -13.86 4.91 2.50
CA ALA A 184 -12.90 4.60 3.55
C ALA A 184 -11.55 5.31 3.35
N TYR A 185 -10.99 5.22 2.14
CA TYR A 185 -9.73 5.91 1.80
C TYR A 185 -9.88 7.43 1.86
N LYS A 186 -11.00 7.97 1.36
CA LYS A 186 -11.26 9.42 1.40
C LYS A 186 -11.29 9.92 2.85
N SER A 187 -12.03 9.24 3.72
CA SER A 187 -12.14 9.56 5.14
C SER A 187 -10.77 9.52 5.83
N TRP A 188 -9.97 8.49 5.54
CA TRP A 188 -8.60 8.41 6.03
C TRP A 188 -7.74 9.58 5.56
N LEU A 189 -7.76 9.89 4.27
CA LEU A 189 -6.93 10.95 3.71
C LEU A 189 -7.31 12.30 4.30
N ASP A 190 -8.61 12.60 4.42
CA ASP A 190 -9.09 13.84 5.03
C ASP A 190 -8.70 13.94 6.51
N TYR A 191 -8.74 12.83 7.25
CA TYR A 191 -8.30 12.79 8.63
C TYR A 191 -6.78 12.94 8.81
N THR A 192 -5.98 12.44 7.86
CA THR A 192 -4.52 12.29 8.03
C THR A 192 -3.67 13.31 7.29
N LYS A 193 -4.23 14.14 6.40
CA LYS A 193 -3.48 15.14 5.61
C LYS A 193 -2.53 16.01 6.44
N ASP A 194 -2.95 16.44 7.62
CA ASP A 194 -2.17 17.31 8.53
C ASP A 194 -1.26 16.54 9.50
N LYS A 195 -1.35 15.20 9.52
CA LYS A 195 -0.59 14.30 10.40
C LYS A 195 0.53 13.59 9.64
N TYR A 196 0.23 13.16 8.43
CA TYR A 196 1.14 12.39 7.58
C TYR A 196 2.06 13.29 6.73
N TYR A 197 1.71 14.56 6.57
CA TYR A 197 2.42 15.52 5.73
C TYR A 197 2.61 16.83 6.48
N GLY A 198 3.85 17.34 6.49
CA GLY A 198 4.16 18.62 7.12
C GLY A 198 4.27 19.72 6.10
N PHE A 199 3.41 20.72 6.18
CA PHE A 199 3.48 21.92 5.35
C PHE A 199 3.91 23.12 6.20
N ASP A 200 4.70 24.01 5.62
CA ASP A 200 4.99 25.30 6.23
C ASP A 200 3.80 26.29 6.07
N LYS A 201 3.93 27.51 6.62
CA LYS A 201 2.89 28.54 6.53
C LYS A 201 2.59 29.02 5.11
N LYS A 202 3.48 28.74 4.15
CA LYS A 202 3.33 29.07 2.73
C LYS A 202 2.73 27.91 1.93
N GLY A 203 2.45 26.77 2.58
CA GLY A 203 1.97 25.56 1.92
C GLY A 203 3.07 24.73 1.25
N THR A 204 4.35 24.98 1.56
CA THR A 204 5.48 24.20 1.03
C THR A 204 5.67 22.94 1.88
N LEU A 205 5.75 21.77 1.24
CA LEU A 205 5.95 20.49 1.91
C LEU A 205 7.37 20.40 2.49
N GLN A 206 7.46 20.14 3.78
CA GLN A 206 8.72 20.05 4.53
C GLN A 206 9.13 18.60 4.78
N TRP A 207 8.16 17.71 4.97
CA TRP A 207 8.40 16.28 5.22
C TRP A 207 7.16 15.47 4.89
N VAL A 208 7.37 14.18 4.61
CA VAL A 208 6.32 13.17 4.50
C VAL A 208 6.57 12.05 5.48
N THR A 209 5.51 11.43 5.96
CA THR A 209 5.59 10.20 6.75
C THR A 209 5.93 9.04 5.82
N MET A 210 7.06 8.38 6.04
CA MET A 210 7.40 7.12 5.38
C MET A 210 6.46 6.02 5.87
N TYR A 211 6.34 5.93 7.20
CA TYR A 211 5.37 5.09 7.90
C TYR A 211 5.03 5.68 9.27
N TYR A 212 3.84 5.34 9.76
CA TYR A 212 3.39 5.62 11.11
C TYR A 212 3.37 4.32 11.92
N ASP A 213 4.03 4.33 13.08
CA ASP A 213 3.94 3.28 14.06
C ASP A 213 2.87 3.60 15.10
N ALA A 214 1.79 2.83 15.12
CA ALA A 214 0.67 3.07 16.04
C ALA A 214 0.98 2.70 17.50
N LEU A 215 1.86 1.72 17.75
CA LEU A 215 2.22 1.31 19.11
C LEU A 215 3.17 2.31 19.77
N LYS A 216 4.06 2.89 18.96
CA LYS A 216 5.02 3.90 19.42
C LYS A 216 4.52 5.33 19.24
N ASN A 217 3.39 5.50 18.58
CA ASN A 217 2.85 6.79 18.15
C ASN A 217 3.91 7.65 17.45
N HIS A 218 4.63 7.04 16.50
CA HIS A 218 5.79 7.63 15.85
C HIS A 218 5.55 7.77 14.35
N HIS A 219 5.77 8.97 13.81
CA HIS A 219 5.87 9.20 12.37
C HIS A 219 7.33 9.20 11.97
N HIS A 220 7.75 8.22 11.18
CA HIS A 220 9.09 8.24 10.59
C HIS A 220 9.09 9.20 9.41
N LYS A 221 9.59 10.41 9.64
CA LYS A 221 9.51 11.52 8.69
C LYS A 221 10.73 11.54 7.79
N ILE A 222 10.49 11.64 6.49
CA ILE A 222 11.53 11.69 5.47
C ILE A 222 11.31 12.87 4.52
N PRO A 223 12.34 13.24 3.73
CA PRO A 223 12.26 14.41 2.86
C PRO A 223 11.11 14.38 1.82
N PRO A 224 10.68 15.55 1.33
CA PRO A 224 9.57 15.70 0.37
C PRO A 224 9.69 14.88 -0.91
N ALA A 225 10.89 14.45 -1.33
CA ALA A 225 11.09 13.60 -2.51
C ALA A 225 10.20 12.34 -2.49
N HIS A 226 9.96 11.76 -1.32
CA HIS A 226 9.15 10.55 -1.19
C HIS A 226 7.65 10.78 -1.47
N ALA A 227 7.20 12.04 -1.50
CA ALA A 227 5.84 12.40 -1.93
C ALA A 227 5.52 11.91 -3.34
N LEU A 228 6.53 11.76 -4.22
CA LEU A 228 6.36 11.28 -5.59
C LEU A 228 5.80 9.86 -5.66
N ALA A 229 6.24 8.96 -4.77
CA ALA A 229 5.77 7.59 -4.74
C ALA A 229 4.27 7.50 -4.39
N ILE A 230 3.82 8.37 -3.48
CA ILE A 230 2.42 8.46 -3.05
C ILE A 230 1.56 9.16 -4.12
N ALA A 231 2.08 10.22 -4.74
CA ALA A 231 1.37 11.01 -5.75
C ALA A 231 0.85 10.15 -6.91
N PHE A 232 1.62 9.14 -7.34
CA PHE A 232 1.23 8.22 -8.41
C PHE A 232 -0.08 7.48 -8.09
N TYR A 233 -0.20 6.93 -6.88
CA TYR A 233 -1.43 6.24 -6.45
C TYR A 233 -2.55 7.20 -6.08
N ALA A 234 -2.22 8.37 -5.52
CA ALA A 234 -3.21 9.35 -5.12
C ALA A 234 -3.90 10.02 -6.32
N LYS A 235 -3.22 10.18 -7.47
CA LYS A 235 -3.76 10.94 -8.62
C LYS A 235 -5.17 10.54 -9.08
N PRO A 236 -5.49 9.25 -9.29
CA PRO A 236 -6.84 8.83 -9.68
C PRO A 236 -7.90 8.96 -8.56
N GLN A 237 -7.51 9.26 -7.33
CA GLN A 237 -8.38 9.22 -6.15
C GLN A 237 -8.57 10.60 -5.50
N ALA A 238 -7.54 11.44 -5.54
CA ALA A 238 -7.44 12.76 -4.94
C ALA A 238 -6.51 13.64 -5.82
N PRO A 239 -6.97 14.07 -7.01
CA PRO A 239 -6.11 14.59 -8.06
C PRO A 239 -5.39 15.90 -7.70
N GLU A 240 -6.02 16.78 -6.92
CA GLU A 240 -5.46 18.04 -6.44
C GLU A 240 -4.35 17.79 -5.41
N PHE A 241 -4.62 16.90 -4.45
CA PHE A 241 -3.64 16.53 -3.43
C PHE A 241 -2.43 15.80 -4.04
N ALA A 242 -2.66 14.90 -4.99
CA ALA A 242 -1.60 14.22 -5.71
C ALA A 242 -0.73 15.19 -6.51
N GLU A 243 -1.33 16.20 -7.13
CA GLU A 243 -0.59 17.23 -7.85
C GLU A 243 0.26 18.09 -6.91
N LEU A 244 -0.28 18.46 -5.74
CA LEU A 244 0.50 19.11 -4.69
C LEU A 244 1.72 18.26 -4.32
N LEU A 245 1.52 17.00 -3.93
CA LEU A 245 2.62 16.08 -3.58
C LEU A 245 3.65 15.95 -4.71
N TYR A 246 3.20 15.83 -5.96
CA TYR A 246 4.09 15.75 -7.12
C TYR A 246 4.95 17.01 -7.27
N ARG A 247 4.31 18.19 -7.27
CA ARG A 247 5.01 19.47 -7.48
C ARG A 247 5.99 19.77 -6.36
N GLU A 248 5.62 19.48 -5.11
CA GLU A 248 6.51 19.67 -3.97
C GLU A 248 7.71 18.71 -4.00
N GLY A 249 7.50 17.44 -4.37
CA GLY A 249 8.59 16.48 -4.54
C GLY A 249 9.55 16.87 -5.68
N VAL A 250 9.02 17.28 -6.83
CA VAL A 250 9.80 17.78 -7.98
C VAL A 250 10.63 19.01 -7.59
N ARG A 251 10.01 19.98 -6.92
CA ARG A 251 10.69 21.21 -6.46
C ARG A 251 11.80 20.91 -5.47
N PHE A 252 11.57 20.00 -4.52
CA PHE A 252 12.59 19.61 -3.56
C PHE A 252 13.81 18.99 -4.26
N LEU A 253 13.59 18.17 -5.28
CA LEU A 253 14.64 17.57 -6.11
C LEU A 253 15.22 18.53 -7.16
N LYS A 254 14.67 19.75 -7.28
CA LYS A 254 15.00 20.75 -8.31
C LYS A 254 14.85 20.25 -9.75
N TRP A 255 13.99 19.26 -9.98
CA TRP A 255 13.77 18.69 -11.32
C TRP A 255 13.03 19.65 -12.27
N ASP A 256 12.47 20.73 -11.73
CA ASP A 256 11.83 21.83 -12.46
C ASP A 256 12.73 23.07 -12.64
N ASP A 257 13.99 23.04 -12.14
CA ASP A 257 14.96 24.13 -12.36
C ASP A 257 15.86 23.81 -13.57
N PRO A 258 15.70 24.51 -14.71
CA PRO A 258 16.51 24.26 -15.91
C PRO A 258 17.99 24.63 -15.74
N ASN A 259 18.37 25.32 -14.66
CA ASN A 259 19.76 25.68 -14.38
C ASN A 259 20.51 24.63 -13.56
N GLU A 260 19.80 23.64 -13.02
CA GLU A 260 20.36 22.59 -12.16
C GLU A 260 20.41 21.27 -12.93
N PRO A 261 21.57 20.59 -13.01
CA PRO A 261 21.63 19.29 -13.64
C PRO A 261 20.81 18.27 -12.84
N ILE A 262 20.02 17.45 -13.52
CA ILE A 262 19.31 16.35 -12.88
C ILE A 262 20.34 15.39 -12.27
N SER A 263 20.36 15.29 -10.94
CA SER A 263 21.23 14.34 -10.24
C SER A 263 20.49 13.03 -9.94
N GLY A 264 21.19 11.91 -10.07
CA GLY A 264 20.69 10.59 -9.66
C GLY A 264 20.78 10.31 -8.16
N GLN A 265 21.33 11.26 -7.38
CA GLN A 265 21.35 11.18 -5.92
C GLN A 265 19.97 11.58 -5.40
N ILE A 266 19.06 10.61 -5.30
CA ILE A 266 17.84 10.78 -4.52
C ILE A 266 18.32 11.02 -3.09
N GLY A 267 18.12 12.23 -2.57
CA GLY A 267 18.52 12.62 -1.23
C GLY A 267 17.87 11.75 -0.16
N LEU A 268 18.48 10.61 0.12
CA LEU A 268 18.27 9.77 1.30
C LEU A 268 19.25 10.19 2.42
N ALA A 269 19.55 11.49 2.49
CA ALA A 269 20.27 12.08 3.61
C ALA A 269 19.26 12.48 4.69
#